data_AF-A0A8T3T6W8-F1
#
_entry.id   AF-A0A8T3T6W8-F1
#
_cell.length_a   1.000
_cell.length_b   1.000
_cell.length_c   1.000
_cell.angle_alpha   90.00
_cell.angle_beta   90.00
_cell.angle_gamma   90.00
#
_symmetry.space_group_name_H-M   'P 1'
#
loop_
_entity.id
_entity.type
_entity.pdbx_description
1 polymer ?
#
loop_
_entity_poly.entity_id
_entity_poly.type
_entity_poly.pdbx_seq_one_letter_code
_entity_poly.pdbx_strand_id
1 'polypeptide(L)'
;MHLDAAPADAALTESTFVNRRDPARLLGPDGAPAVSRRAPLWADIPAEKWNDWRWQLSHRVNELEEIEQVLNLTDEEREGLSAPDKFRVDITPYFISLIDPDDPDDPIRRQVIPLGREHQAFTGMMEDSLAEDRHSPVPGLVHRYPDRVLMLVTTQCASYCRYCTRSRIVGDPTQNFNRREHEAQLDYLRRTPQVRDVLISGGDGLTLAPKLFESIMRGLREIPHIEVIRIGSRVPVFLPQRVDDELCEMLQRYHPIWMNLHFNHPNEVTPEVSRAVDKLTRTGIPVGNQSVLLAGVNDCVHVMRALVHRMVENRIRPYYIYQCDLVEGSGHFRTPVGKGLEIMEGLRGHTSGYAVPTFVIDAPGGGGKIPVMPNYLISYSDHKVVLRNYEGYITTYEEPPTYERHESASCRFCQAQRPEPGQSGVSGLLSGERMWIEPKGFEEIHSRGNLEQHRLQDPSKWVPYGVGAIEGQARGALPVLAPGSTPGAGNGNSGAARTEAPQAESLTTMGASDTNAGIVEPSTLIPEEQRADTELEFPQYPPGEEPRPREGEPTGSAHGELL
;
A
#
# COMPACT_ATOMS: atom_id res chain seq x y z
N MET A 1 55.45 -5.87 59.98
CA MET A 1 54.31 -6.50 60.70
C MET A 1 53.08 -6.13 59.90
N HIS A 2 52.48 -7.12 59.25
CA HIS A 2 51.42 -7.01 58.24
C HIS A 2 50.14 -6.38 58.79
N LEU A 3 49.51 -5.53 57.98
CA LEU A 3 48.07 -5.31 58.01
C LEU A 3 47.57 -5.24 56.56
N ASP A 4 46.91 -6.32 56.15
CA ASP A 4 46.19 -6.46 54.90
C ASP A 4 44.98 -5.51 54.87
N ALA A 5 44.94 -4.64 53.87
CA ALA A 5 43.72 -3.92 53.49
C ALA A 5 43.03 -4.72 52.39
N ALA A 6 41.89 -5.32 52.71
CA ALA A 6 40.98 -5.89 51.72
C ALA A 6 40.45 -4.77 50.80
N PRO A 7 40.34 -4.97 49.48
CA PRO A 7 39.65 -4.02 48.64
C PRO A 7 38.14 -4.18 48.83
N ALA A 8 37.51 -3.12 49.31
CA ALA A 8 36.08 -2.89 49.16
C ALA A 8 35.82 -2.57 47.68
N ASP A 9 35.39 -3.56 46.91
CA ASP A 9 34.85 -3.34 45.57
C ASP A 9 33.52 -4.10 45.44
N ALA A 10 32.52 -3.59 46.16
CA ALA A 10 31.13 -3.95 45.92
C ALA A 10 30.62 -3.05 44.78
N ALA A 11 31.01 -3.38 43.55
CA ALA A 11 30.38 -2.84 42.36
C ALA A 11 28.91 -3.28 42.38
N LEU A 12 28.02 -2.35 42.71
CA LEU A 12 26.59 -2.46 42.48
C LEU A 12 26.40 -2.66 40.98
N THR A 13 26.20 -3.90 40.55
CA THR A 13 25.75 -4.21 39.18
C THR A 13 24.37 -3.60 39.02
N GLU A 14 24.28 -2.43 38.39
CA GLU A 14 23.00 -1.89 37.92
C GLU A 14 22.33 -2.95 37.06
N SER A 15 21.24 -3.52 37.57
CA SER A 15 20.44 -4.46 36.80
C SER A 15 19.97 -3.75 35.53
N THR A 16 20.42 -4.21 34.37
CA THR A 16 20.04 -3.64 33.08
C THR A 16 18.51 -3.63 32.98
N PHE A 17 17.91 -2.48 32.64
CA PHE A 17 16.45 -2.39 32.51
C PHE A 17 15.92 -3.41 31.49
N VAL A 18 14.94 -4.22 31.89
CA VAL A 18 14.28 -5.21 31.02
C VAL A 18 12.84 -4.77 30.78
N ASN A 19 12.52 -4.40 29.54
CA ASN A 19 11.14 -4.12 29.16
C ASN A 19 10.31 -5.42 29.12
N ARG A 20 9.55 -5.67 30.19
CA ARG A 20 8.65 -6.83 30.30
C ARG A 20 7.41 -6.75 29.39
N ARG A 21 7.18 -5.60 28.74
CA ARG A 21 6.09 -5.40 27.78
C ARG A 21 6.49 -5.67 26.33
N ASP A 22 7.77 -5.93 26.05
CA ASP A 22 8.23 -6.29 24.70
C ASP A 22 7.68 -7.68 24.31
N PRO A 23 6.77 -7.77 23.31
CA PRO A 23 6.15 -9.04 22.92
C PRO A 23 7.17 -10.09 22.47
N ALA A 24 8.31 -9.67 21.89
CA ALA A 24 9.35 -10.58 21.44
C ALA A 24 10.16 -11.19 22.60
N ARG A 25 10.13 -10.55 23.79
CA ARG A 25 10.84 -10.99 25.00
C ARG A 25 9.90 -11.65 26.02
N LEU A 26 8.66 -11.96 25.63
CA LEU A 26 7.72 -12.62 26.50
C LEU A 26 8.29 -13.97 26.97
N LEU A 27 8.25 -14.22 28.28
CA LEU A 27 8.71 -15.46 28.90
C LEU A 27 7.52 -16.33 29.30
N GLY A 28 7.68 -17.64 29.17
CA GLY A 28 6.74 -18.64 29.64
C GLY A 28 6.85 -18.90 31.15
N PRO A 29 5.99 -19.79 31.70
CA PRO A 29 5.99 -20.13 33.12
C PRO A 29 7.31 -20.74 33.64
N ASP A 30 8.09 -21.36 32.75
CA ASP A 30 9.40 -21.97 33.00
C ASP A 30 10.57 -20.97 32.91
N GLY A 31 10.29 -19.70 32.61
CA GLY A 31 11.29 -18.66 32.42
C GLY A 31 11.99 -18.70 31.06
N ALA A 32 11.65 -19.67 30.19
CA ALA A 32 12.14 -19.71 28.81
C ALA A 32 11.32 -18.75 27.93
N PRO A 33 11.76 -18.43 26.69
CA PRO A 33 10.93 -17.66 25.76
C PRO A 33 9.57 -18.31 25.57
N ALA A 34 8.50 -17.53 25.70
CA ALA A 34 7.14 -18.04 25.55
C ALA A 34 6.95 -18.68 24.17
N VAL A 35 6.17 -19.75 24.13
CA VAL A 35 5.82 -20.48 22.90
C VAL A 35 4.31 -20.68 22.84
N SER A 36 3.79 -20.74 21.64
CA SER A 36 2.43 -21.17 21.36
C SER A 36 2.25 -22.66 21.70
N ARG A 37 0.99 -23.08 21.86
CA ARG A 37 0.66 -24.50 22.06
C ARG A 37 1.04 -25.31 20.82
N ARG A 38 1.41 -26.58 21.04
CA ARG A 38 1.53 -27.58 19.98
C ARG A 38 0.35 -28.54 20.09
N ALA A 39 -0.18 -29.00 18.96
CA ALA A 39 -1.17 -30.05 18.98
C ALA A 39 -0.57 -31.34 19.61
N PRO A 40 -1.39 -32.19 20.27
CA PRO A 40 -0.91 -33.41 20.91
C PRO A 40 -0.07 -34.31 19.99
N LEU A 41 -0.41 -34.36 18.69
CA LEU A 41 0.31 -35.10 17.66
C LEU A 41 1.80 -34.74 17.56
N TRP A 42 2.18 -33.51 17.91
CA TRP A 42 3.56 -33.01 17.85
C TRP A 42 4.13 -32.60 19.21
N ALA A 43 3.51 -33.02 20.32
CA ALA A 43 3.95 -32.67 21.67
C ALA A 43 5.40 -33.11 21.93
N ASP A 44 5.77 -34.31 21.47
CA ASP A 44 7.09 -34.92 21.72
C ASP A 44 8.16 -34.55 20.67
N ILE A 45 7.83 -33.71 19.69
CA ILE A 45 8.80 -33.29 18.68
C ILE A 45 9.90 -32.42 19.33
N PRO A 46 11.19 -32.76 19.20
CA PRO A 46 12.27 -31.96 19.75
C PRO A 46 12.21 -30.51 19.27
N ALA A 47 12.49 -29.56 20.17
CA ALA A 47 12.40 -28.13 19.86
C ALA A 47 13.26 -27.72 18.64
N GLU A 48 14.42 -28.35 18.45
CA GLU A 48 15.27 -28.13 17.28
C GLU A 48 14.55 -28.46 15.96
N LYS A 49 13.83 -29.59 15.89
CA LYS A 49 13.03 -29.96 14.71
C LYS A 49 11.83 -29.05 14.56
N TRP A 50 11.12 -28.76 15.64
CA TRP A 50 9.96 -27.86 15.60
C TRP A 50 10.32 -26.46 15.08
N ASN A 51 11.50 -25.98 15.43
CA ASN A 51 12.02 -24.68 15.01
C ASN A 51 12.71 -24.70 13.64
N ASP A 52 12.86 -25.86 12.99
CA ASP A 52 13.33 -25.95 11.60
C ASP A 52 12.16 -25.72 10.64
N TRP A 53 12.23 -24.63 9.87
CA TRP A 53 11.19 -24.31 8.89
C TRP A 53 11.07 -25.36 7.77
N ARG A 54 12.13 -26.12 7.48
CA ARG A 54 12.11 -27.21 6.49
C ARG A 54 11.36 -28.42 7.04
N TRP A 55 11.51 -28.71 8.32
CA TRP A 55 10.70 -29.73 9.00
C TRP A 55 9.22 -29.37 8.95
N GLN A 56 8.86 -28.13 9.29
CA GLN A 56 7.48 -27.64 9.24
C GLN A 56 6.86 -27.77 7.82
N LEU A 57 7.60 -27.42 6.76
CA LEU A 57 7.12 -27.54 5.38
C LEU A 57 7.00 -29.01 4.90
N SER A 58 7.87 -29.90 5.37
CA SER A 58 7.83 -31.32 4.99
C SER A 58 6.77 -32.13 5.76
N HIS A 59 6.23 -31.58 6.86
CA HIS A 59 5.24 -32.22 7.72
C HIS A 59 3.90 -31.48 7.69
N ARG A 60 3.63 -30.73 6.62
CA ARG A 60 2.32 -30.09 6.43
C ARG A 60 1.25 -31.16 6.31
N VAL A 61 0.12 -30.92 6.95
CA VAL A 61 -1.06 -31.79 6.85
C VAL A 61 -1.95 -31.31 5.70
N ASN A 62 -2.50 -32.26 4.94
CA ASN A 62 -3.34 -31.95 3.79
C ASN A 62 -4.47 -32.94 3.53
N GLU A 63 -4.41 -34.14 4.12
CA GLU A 63 -5.49 -35.13 4.01
C GLU A 63 -6.48 -35.06 5.17
N LEU A 64 -7.70 -35.54 4.90
CA LEU A 64 -8.79 -35.57 5.89
C LEU A 64 -8.35 -36.31 7.16
N GLU A 65 -7.79 -37.51 7.02
CA GLU A 65 -7.40 -38.39 8.13
C GLU A 65 -6.27 -37.80 8.97
N GLU A 66 -5.38 -36.99 8.37
CA GLU A 66 -4.31 -36.29 9.09
C GLU A 66 -4.88 -35.16 9.93
N ILE A 67 -5.82 -34.40 9.37
CA ILE A 67 -6.44 -33.26 10.04
C ILE A 67 -7.36 -33.73 11.17
N GLU A 68 -8.07 -34.86 11.01
CA GLU A 68 -8.89 -35.47 12.07
C GLU A 68 -8.09 -35.92 13.30
N GLN A 69 -6.78 -36.16 13.16
CA GLN A 69 -5.91 -36.45 14.32
C GLN A 69 -5.63 -35.21 15.17
N VAL A 70 -5.89 -34.01 14.64
CA VAL A 70 -5.57 -32.74 15.28
C VAL A 70 -6.83 -31.98 15.69
N LEU A 71 -7.90 -32.06 14.88
CA LEU A 71 -9.11 -31.26 15.03
C LEU A 71 -10.38 -32.12 15.08
N ASN A 72 -11.36 -31.69 15.89
CA ASN A 72 -12.72 -32.20 15.80
C ASN A 72 -13.41 -31.57 14.59
N LEU A 73 -13.49 -32.29 13.49
CA LEU A 73 -14.09 -31.79 12.25
C LEU A 73 -15.63 -31.82 12.29
N THR A 74 -16.24 -30.81 11.68
CA THR A 74 -17.67 -30.77 11.37
C THR A 74 -17.96 -31.55 10.09
N ASP A 75 -19.22 -31.90 9.86
CA ASP A 75 -19.62 -32.61 8.64
C ASP A 75 -19.36 -31.77 7.37
N GLU A 76 -19.54 -30.45 7.44
CA GLU A 76 -19.26 -29.54 6.33
C GLU A 76 -17.77 -29.45 5.99
N GLU A 77 -16.88 -29.61 6.97
CA GLU A 77 -15.44 -29.66 6.72
C GLU A 77 -14.98 -31.00 6.18
N ARG A 78 -15.59 -32.10 6.65
CA ARG A 78 -15.37 -33.41 6.03
C ARG A 78 -15.76 -33.37 4.56
N GLU A 79 -16.92 -32.78 4.24
CA GLU A 79 -17.36 -32.55 2.87
C GLU A 79 -16.31 -31.72 2.08
N GLY A 80 -15.87 -30.58 2.63
CA GLY A 80 -14.88 -29.71 1.98
C GLY A 80 -13.51 -30.37 1.77
N LEU A 81 -13.05 -31.16 2.74
CA LEU A 81 -11.77 -31.89 2.68
C LEU A 81 -11.84 -33.08 1.72
N SER A 82 -13.00 -33.74 1.60
CA SER A 82 -13.21 -34.86 0.68
C SER A 82 -13.56 -34.43 -0.75
N ALA A 83 -13.85 -33.15 -0.99
CA ALA A 83 -14.23 -32.68 -2.32
C ALA A 83 -13.08 -32.88 -3.33
N PRO A 84 -13.36 -33.42 -4.54
CA PRO A 84 -12.34 -33.74 -5.53
C PRO A 84 -11.69 -32.49 -6.13
N ASP A 85 -12.48 -31.43 -6.35
CA ASP A 85 -12.04 -30.18 -6.97
C ASP A 85 -11.75 -29.09 -5.93
N LYS A 86 -11.41 -29.48 -4.68
CA LYS A 86 -11.10 -28.53 -3.62
C LYS A 86 -9.84 -27.73 -3.97
N PHE A 87 -9.85 -26.43 -3.64
CA PHE A 87 -8.62 -25.65 -3.62
C PHE A 87 -7.61 -26.29 -2.65
N ARG A 88 -6.33 -26.28 -3.04
CA ARG A 88 -5.25 -26.98 -2.35
C ARG A 88 -5.27 -26.75 -0.84
N VAL A 89 -5.07 -27.83 -0.09
CA VAL A 89 -4.90 -27.82 1.36
C VAL A 89 -3.45 -28.19 1.64
N ASP A 90 -2.78 -27.38 2.44
CA ASP A 90 -1.55 -27.74 3.14
C ASP A 90 -1.47 -26.77 4.32
N ILE A 91 -1.25 -27.29 5.53
CA ILE A 91 -1.18 -26.46 6.75
C ILE A 91 0.05 -26.87 7.54
N THR A 92 0.87 -25.89 7.95
CA THR A 92 2.05 -26.19 8.77
C THR A 92 1.64 -26.75 10.14
N PRO A 93 2.41 -27.68 10.72
CA PRO A 93 2.19 -28.15 12.09
C PRO A 93 2.05 -27.00 13.09
N TYR A 94 2.89 -25.97 12.95
CA TYR A 94 2.81 -24.76 13.76
C TYR A 94 1.44 -24.07 13.65
N PHE A 95 0.95 -23.81 12.44
CA PHE A 95 -0.24 -22.98 12.27
C PHE A 95 -1.52 -23.74 12.63
N ILE A 96 -1.63 -25.02 12.27
CA ILE A 96 -2.80 -25.84 12.66
C ILE A 96 -2.86 -26.03 14.19
N SER A 97 -1.71 -26.05 14.88
CA SER A 97 -1.67 -26.12 16.34
C SER A 97 -2.25 -24.89 17.03
N LEU A 98 -2.40 -23.76 16.33
CA LEU A 98 -3.01 -22.56 16.90
C LEU A 98 -4.53 -22.67 17.01
N ILE A 99 -5.16 -23.53 16.21
CA ILE A 99 -6.62 -23.73 16.17
C ILE A 99 -7.11 -24.35 17.46
N ASP A 100 -8.20 -23.83 18.03
CA ASP A 100 -8.91 -24.49 19.11
C ASP A 100 -9.74 -25.66 18.57
N PRO A 101 -9.40 -26.93 18.92
CA PRO A 101 -10.10 -28.09 18.35
C PRO A 101 -11.55 -28.20 18.81
N ASP A 102 -11.94 -27.52 19.89
CA ASP A 102 -13.29 -27.56 20.44
C ASP A 102 -14.17 -26.38 20.00
N ASP A 103 -13.58 -25.39 19.31
CA ASP A 103 -14.31 -24.24 18.76
C ASP A 103 -14.47 -24.38 17.23
N PRO A 104 -15.66 -24.77 16.72
CA PRO A 104 -15.92 -24.85 15.29
C PRO A 104 -15.92 -23.46 14.63
N ASP A 105 -16.06 -22.38 15.41
CA ASP A 105 -16.05 -21.01 14.92
C ASP A 105 -14.66 -20.35 15.02
N ASP A 106 -13.62 -21.10 15.40
CA ASP A 106 -12.26 -20.58 15.57
C ASP A 106 -11.80 -19.79 14.32
N PRO A 107 -11.33 -18.55 14.49
CA PRO A 107 -11.01 -17.68 13.37
C PRO A 107 -9.74 -18.09 12.61
N ILE A 108 -8.85 -18.89 13.22
CA ILE A 108 -7.69 -19.46 12.52
C ILE A 108 -8.16 -20.65 11.67
N ARG A 109 -9.02 -21.51 12.21
CA ARG A 109 -9.62 -22.67 11.53
C ARG A 109 -10.30 -22.28 10.23
N ARG A 110 -11.18 -21.29 10.31
CA ARG A 110 -11.92 -20.74 9.15
C ARG A 110 -10.99 -20.34 8.01
N GLN A 111 -9.77 -19.91 8.29
CA GLN A 111 -8.87 -19.43 7.25
C GLN A 111 -8.13 -20.53 6.49
N VAL A 112 -8.10 -21.78 6.98
CA VAL A 112 -7.27 -22.86 6.40
C VAL A 112 -7.99 -24.20 6.21
N ILE A 113 -9.06 -24.49 6.96
CA ILE A 113 -9.85 -25.73 6.78
C ILE A 113 -10.94 -25.48 5.75
N PRO A 114 -11.02 -26.29 4.68
CA PRO A 114 -12.04 -26.10 3.65
C PRO A 114 -13.44 -26.45 4.14
N LEU A 115 -14.44 -25.78 3.57
CA LEU A 115 -15.85 -26.06 3.81
C LEU A 115 -16.54 -26.48 2.51
N GLY A 116 -17.53 -27.38 2.58
CA GLY A 116 -18.32 -27.80 1.41
C GLY A 116 -18.94 -26.61 0.65
N ARG A 117 -19.32 -25.54 1.36
CA ARG A 117 -19.86 -24.30 0.75
C ARG A 117 -18.87 -23.49 -0.08
N GLU A 118 -17.58 -23.81 -0.10
CA GLU A 118 -16.62 -23.17 -1.00
C GLU A 118 -16.94 -23.42 -2.49
N HIS A 119 -17.59 -24.54 -2.80
CA HIS A 119 -18.02 -24.87 -4.16
C HIS A 119 -19.29 -24.14 -4.61
N GLN A 120 -19.91 -23.35 -3.72
CA GLN A 120 -21.10 -22.60 -4.06
C GLN A 120 -20.73 -21.32 -4.80
N ALA A 121 -21.07 -21.28 -6.10
CA ALA A 121 -20.95 -20.07 -6.90
C ALA A 121 -21.83 -18.94 -6.36
N PHE A 122 -21.38 -17.69 -6.55
CA PHE A 122 -22.12 -16.51 -6.15
C PHE A 122 -22.16 -15.45 -7.25
N THR A 123 -23.11 -14.53 -7.17
CA THR A 123 -23.23 -13.43 -8.14
C THR A 123 -21.99 -12.54 -8.12
N GLY A 124 -21.37 -12.36 -9.28
CA GLY A 124 -20.16 -11.56 -9.45
C GLY A 124 -18.86 -12.34 -9.24
N MET A 125 -18.92 -13.65 -8.94
CA MET A 125 -17.73 -14.50 -8.86
C MET A 125 -16.98 -14.54 -10.19
N MET A 126 -15.66 -14.43 -10.14
CA MET A 126 -14.74 -14.47 -11.27
C MET A 126 -13.47 -15.22 -10.86
N GLU A 127 -12.93 -16.04 -11.76
CA GLU A 127 -11.66 -16.75 -11.56
C GLU A 127 -10.50 -15.76 -11.34
N ASP A 128 -10.42 -14.72 -12.18
CA ASP A 128 -9.49 -13.59 -12.05
C ASP A 128 -10.26 -12.27 -11.91
N SER A 129 -10.86 -12.05 -10.74
CA SER A 129 -11.64 -10.82 -10.46
C SER A 129 -10.81 -9.54 -10.61
N LEU A 130 -9.50 -9.60 -10.37
CA LEU A 130 -8.60 -8.44 -10.39
C LEU A 130 -7.93 -8.21 -11.75
N ALA A 131 -8.24 -9.03 -12.74
CA ALA A 131 -7.67 -9.00 -14.09
C ALA A 131 -6.13 -8.98 -14.07
N GLU A 132 -5.52 -9.75 -13.17
CA GLU A 132 -4.07 -9.86 -13.06
C GLU A 132 -3.46 -10.44 -14.33
N ASP A 133 -4.07 -11.48 -14.88
CA ASP A 133 -3.53 -12.20 -16.04
C ASP A 133 -3.68 -11.33 -17.30
N ARG A 134 -4.77 -10.56 -17.38
CA ARG A 134 -5.02 -9.59 -18.46
C ARG A 134 -4.02 -8.44 -18.46
N HIS A 135 -3.53 -8.03 -17.29
CA HIS A 135 -2.54 -6.95 -17.14
C HIS A 135 -1.11 -7.48 -17.00
N SER A 136 -0.85 -8.71 -17.49
CA SER A 136 0.45 -9.37 -17.41
C SER A 136 1.24 -9.23 -18.73
N PRO A 137 2.19 -8.27 -18.87
CA PRO A 137 3.02 -8.15 -20.07
C PRO A 137 3.88 -9.39 -20.36
N VAL A 138 4.27 -10.13 -19.33
CA VAL A 138 4.96 -11.44 -19.42
C VAL A 138 4.43 -12.36 -18.31
N PRO A 139 4.56 -13.69 -18.42
CA PRO A 139 4.08 -14.61 -17.39
C PRO A 139 4.57 -14.26 -15.98
N GLY A 140 3.65 -14.14 -15.04
CA GLY A 140 3.94 -13.85 -13.64
C GLY A 140 4.37 -12.42 -13.34
N LEU A 141 4.22 -11.46 -14.25
CA LEU A 141 4.49 -10.04 -13.96
C LEU A 141 3.26 -9.20 -14.31
N VAL A 142 2.56 -8.70 -13.30
CA VAL A 142 1.37 -7.85 -13.48
C VAL A 142 1.78 -6.38 -13.40
N HIS A 143 1.51 -5.61 -14.47
CA HIS A 143 1.78 -4.18 -14.55
C HIS A 143 0.48 -3.40 -14.75
N ARG A 144 -0.23 -3.18 -13.63
CA ARG A 144 -1.54 -2.52 -13.61
C ARG A 144 -1.45 -1.01 -13.39
N TYR A 145 -0.55 -0.56 -12.52
CA TYR A 145 -0.37 0.84 -12.16
C TYR A 145 0.81 1.45 -12.92
N PRO A 146 0.91 2.79 -13.05
CA PRO A 146 1.92 3.40 -13.90
C PRO A 146 3.37 3.05 -13.54
N ASP A 147 3.68 3.00 -12.25
CA ASP A 147 5.05 3.08 -11.73
C ASP A 147 5.52 1.80 -11.00
N ARG A 148 4.68 0.76 -10.96
CA ARG A 148 4.92 -0.40 -10.10
C ARG A 148 4.32 -1.68 -10.63
N VAL A 149 4.98 -2.79 -10.29
CA VAL A 149 4.60 -4.13 -10.73
C VAL A 149 4.43 -5.09 -9.56
N LEU A 150 3.68 -6.16 -9.82
CA LEU A 150 3.61 -7.36 -8.99
C LEU A 150 4.33 -8.48 -9.73
N MET A 151 5.37 -9.05 -9.11
CA MET A 151 6.18 -10.14 -9.65
C MET A 151 5.86 -11.43 -8.88
N LEU A 152 5.14 -12.35 -9.53
CA LEU A 152 4.85 -13.69 -9.03
C LEU A 152 6.08 -14.56 -9.26
N VAL A 153 6.74 -14.97 -8.17
CA VAL A 153 7.99 -15.75 -8.24
C VAL A 153 7.78 -17.23 -7.98
N THR A 154 6.64 -17.59 -7.39
CA THR A 154 6.22 -18.97 -7.13
C THR A 154 4.71 -19.07 -7.00
N THR A 155 4.15 -20.28 -7.16
CA THR A 155 2.76 -20.61 -6.80
C THR A 155 2.65 -21.32 -5.44
N GLN A 156 3.76 -21.53 -4.72
CA GLN A 156 3.76 -22.25 -3.44
C GLN A 156 3.56 -21.33 -2.24
N CYS A 157 2.82 -21.82 -1.23
CA CYS A 157 2.63 -21.17 0.07
C CYS A 157 3.06 -22.12 1.19
N ALA A 158 3.43 -21.58 2.36
CA ALA A 158 3.64 -22.42 3.55
C ALA A 158 2.32 -23.04 4.02
N SER A 159 1.23 -22.29 3.98
CA SER A 159 -0.13 -22.81 4.12
C SER A 159 -1.09 -22.07 3.18
N TYR A 160 -2.20 -22.71 2.82
CA TYR A 160 -3.13 -22.16 1.82
C TYR A 160 -4.36 -21.54 2.48
N CYS A 161 -4.62 -20.27 2.16
CA CYS A 161 -5.74 -19.50 2.70
C CYS A 161 -7.03 -19.88 1.93
N ARG A 162 -8.14 -20.15 2.61
CA ARG A 162 -9.43 -20.46 1.95
C ARG A 162 -10.08 -19.29 1.21
N TYR A 163 -9.53 -18.09 1.37
CA TYR A 163 -9.95 -16.85 0.68
C TYR A 163 -8.86 -16.32 -0.26
N CYS A 164 -8.00 -17.18 -0.79
CA CYS A 164 -6.89 -16.78 -1.64
C CYS A 164 -7.36 -16.14 -2.97
N THR A 165 -7.05 -14.84 -3.17
CA THR A 165 -7.33 -14.11 -4.43
C THR A 165 -6.75 -14.79 -5.68
N ARG A 166 -5.70 -15.59 -5.52
CA ARG A 166 -5.00 -16.28 -6.62
C ARG A 166 -5.23 -17.78 -6.61
N SER A 167 -6.33 -18.25 -6.04
CA SER A 167 -6.67 -19.69 -5.98
C SER A 167 -6.64 -20.38 -7.35
N ARG A 168 -6.88 -19.63 -8.44
CA ARG A 168 -6.75 -20.09 -9.84
C ARG A 168 -5.37 -20.63 -10.25
N ILE A 169 -4.28 -20.16 -9.62
CA ILE A 169 -2.90 -20.56 -9.98
C ILE A 169 -2.06 -20.98 -8.77
N VAL A 170 -2.32 -20.42 -7.59
CA VAL A 170 -1.58 -20.72 -6.37
C VAL A 170 -1.89 -22.14 -5.93
N GLY A 171 -0.87 -22.92 -5.60
CA GLY A 171 -1.04 -24.32 -5.23
C GLY A 171 -0.96 -25.29 -6.40
N ASP A 172 -1.09 -24.85 -7.64
CA ASP A 172 -0.87 -25.67 -8.83
C ASP A 172 0.65 -25.72 -9.17
N PRO A 173 1.30 -26.90 -9.08
CA PRO A 173 2.70 -27.06 -9.46
C PRO A 173 2.98 -26.82 -10.94
N THR A 174 1.97 -26.98 -11.81
CA THR A 174 2.09 -26.81 -13.26
C THR A 174 2.13 -25.34 -13.68
N GLN A 175 1.67 -24.43 -12.81
CA GLN A 175 1.67 -22.98 -13.00
C GLN A 175 2.89 -22.29 -12.35
N ASN A 176 3.88 -23.05 -11.88
CA ASN A 176 5.02 -22.51 -11.16
C ASN A 176 6.05 -21.89 -12.12
N PHE A 177 6.77 -20.87 -11.64
CA PHE A 177 7.66 -20.07 -12.47
C PHE A 177 9.09 -20.64 -12.49
N ASN A 178 9.62 -20.86 -13.68
CA ASN A 178 10.98 -21.34 -13.89
C ASN A 178 11.97 -20.18 -14.14
N ARG A 179 13.27 -20.50 -14.20
CA ARG A 179 14.35 -19.51 -14.39
C ARG A 179 14.17 -18.66 -15.65
N ARG A 180 13.64 -19.21 -16.75
CA ARG A 180 13.43 -18.44 -17.99
C ARG A 180 12.32 -17.41 -17.82
N GLU A 181 11.28 -17.74 -17.06
CA GLU A 181 10.19 -16.81 -16.74
C GLU A 181 10.69 -15.72 -15.80
N HIS A 182 11.43 -16.06 -14.74
CA HIS A 182 12.06 -15.04 -13.87
C HIS A 182 12.95 -14.08 -14.67
N GLU A 183 13.74 -14.58 -15.63
CA GLU A 183 14.56 -13.71 -16.49
C GLU A 183 13.70 -12.84 -17.41
N ALA A 184 12.63 -13.38 -18.00
CA ALA A 184 11.71 -12.60 -18.83
C ALA A 184 11.03 -11.46 -18.04
N GLN A 185 10.71 -11.70 -16.77
CA GLN A 185 10.19 -10.69 -15.85
C GLN A 185 11.24 -9.58 -15.61
N LEU A 186 12.50 -9.94 -15.34
CA LEU A 186 13.60 -8.98 -15.19
C LEU A 186 13.88 -8.19 -16.48
N ASP A 187 13.84 -8.84 -17.65
CA ASP A 187 14.03 -8.22 -18.95
C ASP A 187 12.94 -7.20 -19.29
N TYR A 188 11.70 -7.46 -18.87
CA TYR A 188 10.63 -6.47 -18.97
C TYR A 188 10.96 -5.23 -18.15
N LEU A 189 11.39 -5.41 -16.90
CA LEU A 189 11.73 -4.32 -15.98
C LEU A 189 12.92 -3.50 -16.48
N ARG A 190 13.97 -4.15 -17.00
CA ARG A 190 15.13 -3.46 -17.61
C ARG A 190 14.72 -2.53 -18.75
N ARG A 191 13.70 -2.91 -19.53
CA ARG A 191 13.21 -2.14 -20.69
C ARG A 191 12.12 -1.12 -20.36
N THR A 192 11.68 -1.07 -19.10
CA THR A 192 10.51 -0.28 -18.68
C THR A 192 10.91 0.67 -17.53
N PRO A 193 11.60 1.79 -17.84
CA PRO A 193 12.21 2.68 -16.84
C PRO A 193 11.20 3.46 -15.97
N GLN A 194 9.91 3.46 -16.33
CA GLN A 194 8.86 4.07 -15.50
C GLN A 194 8.61 3.29 -14.20
N VAL A 195 8.93 1.99 -14.17
CA VAL A 195 8.71 1.14 -12.98
C VAL A 195 9.78 1.44 -11.95
N ARG A 196 9.38 1.89 -10.76
CA ARG A 196 10.28 2.17 -9.63
C ARG A 196 10.11 1.20 -8.47
N ASP A 197 8.98 0.52 -8.40
CA ASP A 197 8.57 -0.32 -7.26
C ASP A 197 8.17 -1.72 -7.76
N VAL A 198 8.83 -2.74 -7.20
CA VAL A 198 8.57 -4.14 -7.55
C VAL A 198 8.11 -4.88 -6.29
N LEU A 199 6.89 -5.40 -6.33
CA LEU A 199 6.35 -6.27 -5.29
C LEU A 199 6.55 -7.74 -5.64
N ILE A 200 7.48 -8.42 -4.96
CA ILE A 200 7.63 -9.87 -5.00
C ILE A 200 6.47 -10.52 -4.24
N SER A 201 5.78 -11.43 -4.92
CA SER A 201 4.59 -12.14 -4.42
C SER A 201 4.40 -13.45 -5.20
N GLY A 202 3.17 -13.94 -5.33
CA GLY A 202 2.83 -15.23 -5.94
C GLY A 202 1.89 -16.00 -5.03
N GLY A 203 2.30 -17.23 -4.70
CA GLY A 203 2.00 -17.81 -3.40
C GLY A 203 2.75 -17.03 -2.32
N ASP A 204 3.97 -17.45 -2.00
CA ASP A 204 4.83 -16.75 -1.05
C ASP A 204 6.32 -16.94 -1.37
N GLY A 205 7.01 -15.84 -1.71
CA GLY A 205 8.42 -15.87 -2.11
C GLY A 205 9.38 -16.41 -1.05
N LEU A 206 9.02 -16.36 0.25
CA LEU A 206 9.87 -16.89 1.32
C LEU A 206 9.86 -18.43 1.42
N THR A 207 8.99 -19.11 0.66
CA THR A 207 9.02 -20.57 0.52
C THR A 207 10.10 -21.05 -0.44
N LEU A 208 10.64 -20.16 -1.29
CA LEU A 208 11.70 -20.50 -2.22
C LEU A 208 13.00 -20.87 -1.50
N ALA A 209 13.79 -21.73 -2.15
CA ALA A 209 15.14 -22.02 -1.71
C ALA A 209 15.95 -20.71 -1.60
N PRO A 210 16.73 -20.50 -0.52
CA PRO A 210 17.42 -19.22 -0.27
C PRO A 210 18.21 -18.68 -1.47
N LYS A 211 18.98 -19.55 -2.15
CA LYS A 211 19.76 -19.18 -3.35
C LYS A 211 18.92 -18.67 -4.51
N LEU A 212 17.73 -19.25 -4.72
CA LEU A 212 16.83 -18.82 -5.80
C LEU A 212 16.21 -17.47 -5.45
N PHE A 213 15.70 -17.32 -4.23
CA PHE A 213 15.14 -16.05 -3.75
C PHE A 213 16.16 -14.91 -3.82
N GLU A 214 17.39 -15.14 -3.35
CA GLU A 214 18.48 -14.17 -3.44
C GLU A 214 18.83 -13.82 -4.89
N SER A 215 18.79 -14.78 -5.82
CA SER A 215 19.08 -14.49 -7.24
C SER A 215 18.07 -13.51 -7.85
N ILE A 216 16.80 -13.58 -7.43
CA ILE A 216 15.75 -12.64 -7.85
C ILE A 216 15.99 -11.27 -7.21
N MET A 217 16.25 -11.22 -5.90
CA MET A 217 16.56 -9.98 -5.18
C MET A 217 17.74 -9.23 -5.81
N ARG A 218 18.82 -9.96 -6.13
CA ARG A 218 20.00 -9.40 -6.81
C ARG A 218 19.64 -8.89 -8.21
N GLY A 219 18.94 -9.69 -9.01
CA GLY A 219 18.52 -9.30 -10.35
C GLY A 219 17.69 -8.01 -10.36
N LEU A 220 16.81 -7.82 -9.37
CA LEU A 220 16.06 -6.57 -9.20
C LEU A 220 16.95 -5.39 -8.80
N ARG A 221 17.90 -5.58 -7.88
CA ARG A 221 18.80 -4.49 -7.46
C ARG A 221 19.80 -4.06 -8.53
N GLU A 222 20.15 -4.94 -9.46
CA GLU A 222 21.02 -4.63 -10.61
C GLU A 222 20.35 -3.66 -11.60
N ILE A 223 19.01 -3.48 -11.53
CA ILE A 223 18.27 -2.56 -12.40
C ILE A 223 18.28 -1.15 -11.77
N PRO A 224 18.93 -0.15 -12.40
CA PRO A 224 19.19 1.14 -11.74
C PRO A 224 17.94 1.93 -11.34
N HIS A 225 16.87 1.88 -12.15
CA HIS A 225 15.63 2.64 -11.92
C HIS A 225 14.67 1.97 -10.93
N ILE A 226 14.95 0.73 -10.49
CA ILE A 226 14.18 0.13 -9.40
C ILE A 226 14.66 0.77 -8.10
N GLU A 227 13.77 1.52 -7.46
CA GLU A 227 14.04 2.22 -6.21
C GLU A 227 13.73 1.35 -5.01
N VAL A 228 12.58 0.67 -5.03
CA VAL A 228 12.05 -0.06 -3.87
C VAL A 228 11.70 -1.49 -4.27
N ILE A 229 12.19 -2.45 -3.49
CA ILE A 229 11.72 -3.84 -3.55
C ILE A 229 10.77 -4.06 -2.38
N ARG A 230 9.58 -4.59 -2.66
CA ARG A 230 8.60 -4.97 -1.63
C ARG A 230 8.39 -6.47 -1.66
N ILE A 231 8.17 -7.07 -0.50
CA ILE A 231 7.87 -8.50 -0.36
C ILE A 231 6.49 -8.62 0.27
N GLY A 232 5.56 -9.27 -0.43
CA GLY A 232 4.30 -9.73 0.15
C GLY A 232 4.50 -11.15 0.66
N SER A 233 4.32 -11.37 1.97
CA SER A 233 4.56 -12.70 2.54
C SER A 233 3.67 -12.94 3.76
N ARG A 234 3.03 -14.12 3.78
CA ARG A 234 2.31 -14.64 4.94
C ARG A 234 3.14 -15.68 5.70
N VAL A 235 4.31 -16.07 5.19
CA VAL A 235 5.24 -16.98 5.85
C VAL A 235 5.57 -16.56 7.28
N PRO A 236 5.81 -15.29 7.65
CA PRO A 236 6.04 -14.95 9.06
C PRO A 236 4.86 -15.26 9.98
N VAL A 237 3.65 -15.41 9.44
CA VAL A 237 2.44 -15.81 10.16
C VAL A 237 2.25 -17.33 10.18
N PHE A 238 2.40 -17.99 9.03
CA PHE A 238 2.22 -19.45 8.90
C PHE A 238 3.43 -20.28 9.34
N LEU A 239 4.61 -19.68 9.33
CA LEU A 239 5.91 -20.33 9.47
C LEU A 239 6.94 -19.30 9.99
N PRO A 240 6.75 -18.74 11.20
CA PRO A 240 7.67 -17.76 11.78
C PRO A 240 9.12 -18.27 11.86
N GLN A 241 9.31 -19.59 11.92
CA GLN A 241 10.61 -20.27 11.90
C GLN A 241 11.45 -19.95 10.65
N ARG A 242 10.83 -19.58 9.53
CA ARG A 242 11.54 -19.22 8.29
C ARG A 242 12.28 -17.89 8.40
N VAL A 243 11.91 -17.06 9.37
CA VAL A 243 12.56 -15.79 9.69
C VAL A 243 13.73 -16.04 10.64
N ASP A 244 14.79 -16.58 10.06
CA ASP A 244 16.07 -16.85 10.73
C ASP A 244 17.08 -15.73 10.46
N ASP A 245 18.26 -15.85 11.10
CA ASP A 245 19.31 -14.84 10.98
C ASP A 245 19.91 -14.84 9.55
N GLU A 246 20.00 -16.01 8.90
CA GLU A 246 20.47 -16.14 7.51
C GLU A 246 19.60 -15.35 6.53
N LEU A 247 18.26 -15.45 6.65
CA LEU A 247 17.33 -14.66 5.83
C LEU A 247 17.50 -13.17 6.10
N CYS A 248 17.55 -12.79 7.38
CA CYS A 248 17.66 -11.40 7.81
C CYS A 248 18.94 -10.74 7.29
N GLU A 249 20.09 -11.42 7.41
CA GLU A 249 21.39 -10.98 6.89
C GLU A 249 21.36 -10.85 5.36
N MET A 250 20.75 -11.79 4.64
CA MET A 250 20.62 -11.72 3.19
C MET A 250 19.77 -10.51 2.77
N LEU A 251 18.60 -10.31 3.37
CA LEU A 251 17.70 -9.19 3.06
C LEU A 251 18.38 -7.84 3.28
N GLN A 252 19.17 -7.70 4.36
CA GLN A 252 19.86 -6.44 4.70
C GLN A 252 20.79 -5.96 3.58
N ARG A 253 21.34 -6.85 2.74
CA ARG A 253 22.22 -6.48 1.62
C ARG A 253 21.49 -5.78 0.47
N TYR A 254 20.16 -5.84 0.41
CA TYR A 254 19.38 -5.39 -0.75
C TYR A 254 18.43 -4.21 -0.43
N HIS A 255 18.66 -3.47 0.66
CA HIS A 255 17.90 -2.26 0.99
C HIS A 255 17.89 -1.21 -0.16
N PRO A 256 16.82 -0.39 -0.27
CA PRO A 256 15.65 -0.35 0.61
C PRO A 256 14.59 -1.41 0.25
N ILE A 257 14.23 -2.22 1.26
CA ILE A 257 13.18 -3.25 1.18
C ILE A 257 12.04 -2.88 2.13
N TRP A 258 10.81 -3.20 1.72
CA TRP A 258 9.65 -3.22 2.59
C TRP A 258 9.02 -4.61 2.60
N MET A 259 8.40 -5.01 3.71
CA MET A 259 7.68 -6.28 3.77
C MET A 259 6.25 -6.03 4.24
N ASN A 260 5.27 -6.52 3.48
CA ASN A 260 3.87 -6.53 3.90
C ASN A 260 3.50 -7.95 4.32
N LEU A 261 3.10 -8.09 5.58
CA LEU A 261 2.58 -9.32 6.16
C LEU A 261 1.07 -9.42 5.94
N HIS A 262 0.47 -10.55 6.32
CA HIS A 262 -0.95 -10.81 6.17
C HIS A 262 -1.52 -11.46 7.44
N PHE A 263 -2.09 -10.63 8.32
CA PHE A 263 -2.75 -11.04 9.56
C PHE A 263 -4.22 -10.64 9.44
N ASN A 264 -5.11 -11.50 9.90
CA ASN A 264 -6.54 -11.24 9.96
C ASN A 264 -7.09 -11.34 11.36
N HIS A 265 -6.42 -12.01 12.30
CA HIS A 265 -6.95 -12.17 13.65
C HIS A 265 -5.86 -12.01 14.73
N PRO A 266 -6.18 -11.41 15.90
CA PRO A 266 -5.20 -11.24 16.99
C PRO A 266 -4.53 -12.56 17.44
N ASN A 267 -5.24 -13.68 17.34
CA ASN A 267 -4.73 -15.01 17.71
C ASN A 267 -3.52 -15.46 16.87
N GLU A 268 -3.34 -14.86 15.69
CA GLU A 268 -2.18 -15.14 14.83
C GLU A 268 -0.90 -14.43 15.32
N VAL A 269 -1.01 -13.45 16.22
CA VAL A 269 0.14 -12.72 16.80
C VAL A 269 0.68 -13.48 18.01
N THR A 270 1.41 -14.56 17.73
CA THR A 270 2.01 -15.43 18.74
C THR A 270 3.37 -14.90 19.23
N PRO A 271 3.94 -15.49 20.30
CA PRO A 271 5.31 -15.19 20.72
C PRO A 271 6.36 -15.47 19.63
N GLU A 272 6.20 -16.54 18.86
CA GLU A 272 7.07 -16.93 17.74
C GLU A 272 7.05 -15.87 16.64
N VAL A 273 5.85 -15.42 16.27
CA VAL A 273 5.64 -14.33 15.29
C VAL A 273 6.25 -13.03 15.81
N SER A 274 6.04 -12.69 17.08
CA SER A 274 6.57 -11.48 17.69
C SER A 274 8.10 -11.44 17.62
N ARG A 275 8.77 -12.58 17.86
CA ARG A 275 10.22 -12.72 17.68
C ARG A 275 10.66 -12.63 16.22
N ALA A 276 9.96 -13.29 15.30
CA ALA A 276 10.26 -13.21 13.87
C ALA A 276 10.17 -11.76 13.36
N VAL A 277 9.13 -11.02 13.75
CA VAL A 277 8.96 -9.62 13.37
C VAL A 277 9.98 -8.72 14.05
N ASP A 278 10.36 -8.98 15.31
CA ASP A 278 11.45 -8.24 15.96
C ASP A 278 12.77 -8.37 15.19
N LYS A 279 13.10 -9.59 14.72
CA LYS A 279 14.27 -9.80 13.84
C LYS A 279 14.18 -8.97 12.56
N LEU A 280 13.06 -9.06 11.82
CA LEU A 280 12.85 -8.32 10.57
C LEU A 280 12.92 -6.80 10.75
N THR A 281 12.30 -6.27 11.79
CA THR A 281 12.29 -4.82 12.02
C THR A 281 13.65 -4.31 12.48
N ARG A 282 14.44 -5.13 13.20
CA ARG A 282 15.81 -4.78 13.61
C ARG A 282 16.82 -4.76 12.47
N THR A 283 16.58 -5.47 11.36
CA THR A 283 17.41 -5.30 10.15
C THR A 283 17.16 -3.97 9.44
N GLY A 284 16.15 -3.22 9.86
CA GLY A 284 15.77 -1.93 9.26
C GLY A 284 14.70 -2.04 8.18
N ILE A 285 14.05 -3.20 8.03
CA ILE A 285 12.95 -3.40 7.08
C ILE A 285 11.66 -2.83 7.69
N PRO A 286 11.01 -1.83 7.06
CA PRO A 286 9.67 -1.42 7.47
C PRO A 286 8.66 -2.52 7.17
N VAL A 287 7.89 -2.89 8.19
CA VAL A 287 6.90 -3.96 8.10
C VAL A 287 5.49 -3.38 8.11
N GLY A 288 4.71 -3.68 7.08
CA GLY A 288 3.29 -3.37 6.97
C GLY A 288 2.42 -4.61 7.12
N ASN A 289 1.10 -4.41 7.22
CA ASN A 289 0.14 -5.51 7.18
C ASN A 289 -1.04 -5.26 6.24
N GLN A 290 -1.43 -6.33 5.55
CA GLN A 290 -2.57 -6.40 4.67
C GLN A 290 -3.56 -7.44 5.20
N SER A 291 -4.60 -6.98 5.88
CA SER A 291 -5.74 -7.82 6.28
C SER A 291 -6.76 -7.90 5.15
N VAL A 292 -7.54 -8.97 5.11
CA VAL A 292 -8.78 -9.07 4.33
C VAL A 292 -9.94 -9.08 5.32
N LEU A 293 -11.01 -8.35 5.01
CA LEU A 293 -12.23 -8.33 5.81
C LEU A 293 -13.04 -9.59 5.51
N LEU A 294 -13.08 -10.50 6.48
CA LEU A 294 -13.61 -11.85 6.36
C LEU A 294 -14.72 -12.08 7.39
N ALA A 295 -15.89 -12.48 6.89
CA ALA A 295 -17.05 -12.82 7.70
C ALA A 295 -16.75 -13.99 8.66
N GLY A 296 -17.05 -13.79 9.95
CA GLY A 296 -16.79 -14.78 11.00
C GLY A 296 -15.32 -14.91 11.40
N VAL A 297 -14.44 -14.00 10.94
CA VAL A 297 -13.03 -13.96 11.35
C VAL A 297 -12.71 -12.60 11.96
N ASN A 298 -12.92 -11.51 11.21
CA ASN A 298 -12.50 -10.18 11.64
C ASN A 298 -13.45 -9.05 11.23
N ASP A 299 -14.67 -9.39 10.85
CA ASP A 299 -15.78 -8.49 10.57
C ASP A 299 -16.38 -7.89 11.86
N CYS A 300 -15.51 -7.40 12.76
CA CYS A 300 -15.87 -6.79 14.02
C CYS A 300 -14.88 -5.69 14.38
N VAL A 301 -15.39 -4.49 14.72
CA VAL A 301 -14.57 -3.34 15.11
C VAL A 301 -13.65 -3.65 16.30
N HIS A 302 -14.12 -4.44 17.27
CA HIS A 302 -13.34 -4.79 18.45
C HIS A 302 -12.21 -5.76 18.13
N VAL A 303 -12.45 -6.74 17.27
CA VAL A 303 -11.43 -7.68 16.78
C VAL A 303 -10.37 -6.92 15.99
N MET A 304 -10.79 -6.06 15.06
CA MET A 304 -9.87 -5.25 14.26
C MET A 304 -9.07 -4.28 15.13
N ARG A 305 -9.68 -3.65 16.15
CA ARG A 305 -8.97 -2.79 17.09
C ARG A 305 -7.90 -3.56 17.86
N ALA A 306 -8.24 -4.73 18.41
CA ALA A 306 -7.28 -5.59 19.09
C ALA A 306 -6.14 -5.99 18.15
N LEU A 307 -6.46 -6.31 16.89
CA LEU A 307 -5.49 -6.71 15.88
C LEU A 307 -4.51 -5.58 15.57
N VAL A 308 -5.00 -4.39 15.24
CA VAL A 308 -4.13 -3.26 14.89
C VAL A 308 -3.26 -2.81 16.07
N HIS A 309 -3.74 -2.95 17.31
CA HIS A 309 -2.94 -2.70 18.51
C HIS A 309 -1.80 -3.71 18.64
N ARG A 310 -2.09 -5.01 18.47
CA ARG A 310 -1.06 -6.07 18.50
C ARG A 310 -0.03 -5.93 17.39
N MET A 311 -0.46 -5.49 16.20
CA MET A 311 0.45 -5.15 15.10
C MET A 311 1.41 -4.03 15.51
N VAL A 312 0.87 -2.93 16.03
CA VAL A 312 1.66 -1.76 16.44
C VAL A 312 2.65 -2.10 17.55
N GLU A 313 2.24 -2.88 18.55
CA GLU A 313 3.14 -3.37 19.63
C GLU A 313 4.35 -4.13 19.07
N ASN A 314 4.18 -4.78 17.91
CA ASN A 314 5.22 -5.50 17.18
C ASN A 314 5.93 -4.67 16.09
N ARG A 315 5.70 -3.34 16.04
CA ARG A 315 6.22 -2.43 14.99
C ARG A 315 5.76 -2.80 13.58
N ILE A 316 4.56 -3.36 13.46
CA ILE A 316 3.89 -3.65 12.20
C ILE A 316 2.89 -2.54 11.95
N ARG A 317 3.01 -1.86 10.81
CA ARG A 317 2.07 -0.80 10.42
C ARG A 317 0.84 -1.42 9.72
N PRO A 318 -0.39 -1.28 10.27
CA PRO A 318 -1.60 -1.61 9.51
C PRO A 318 -1.63 -0.80 8.22
N TYR A 319 -1.59 -1.48 7.07
CA TYR A 319 -1.49 -0.82 5.76
C TYR A 319 -2.85 -0.84 5.05
N TYR A 320 -3.40 -2.04 4.81
CA TYR A 320 -4.71 -2.19 4.19
C TYR A 320 -5.62 -3.12 4.97
N ILE A 321 -6.91 -2.83 4.90
CA ILE A 321 -7.98 -3.81 5.01
C ILE A 321 -8.56 -3.94 3.60
N TYR A 322 -8.48 -5.11 3.00
CA TYR A 322 -9.13 -5.40 1.72
C TYR A 322 -10.56 -5.85 1.95
N GLN A 323 -11.49 -5.34 1.17
CA GLN A 323 -12.74 -6.05 0.93
C GLN A 323 -12.41 -7.44 0.35
N CYS A 324 -13.10 -8.49 0.81
CA CYS A 324 -12.91 -9.83 0.25
C CYS A 324 -13.23 -9.83 -1.25
N ASP A 325 -12.27 -10.31 -2.05
CA ASP A 325 -12.35 -10.31 -3.51
C ASP A 325 -13.46 -11.24 -4.03
N LEU A 326 -13.86 -11.05 -5.28
CA LEU A 326 -14.93 -11.82 -5.91
C LEU A 326 -14.39 -13.12 -6.55
N VAL A 327 -13.60 -13.89 -5.82
CA VAL A 327 -12.95 -15.11 -6.32
C VAL A 327 -13.67 -16.38 -5.88
N GLU A 328 -13.44 -17.47 -6.60
CA GLU A 328 -13.95 -18.80 -6.24
C GLU A 328 -13.56 -19.21 -4.81
N GLY A 329 -14.45 -19.94 -4.12
CA GLY A 329 -14.27 -20.36 -2.73
C GLY A 329 -14.58 -19.29 -1.67
N SER A 330 -14.38 -18.01 -2.01
CA SER A 330 -14.43 -16.91 -1.03
C SER A 330 -15.83 -16.40 -0.67
N GLY A 331 -16.88 -16.88 -1.35
CA GLY A 331 -18.22 -16.28 -1.31
C GLY A 331 -18.81 -16.08 0.08
N HIS A 332 -18.55 -17.05 0.97
CA HIS A 332 -19.02 -17.09 2.35
C HIS A 332 -18.20 -16.20 3.32
N PHE A 333 -17.02 -15.71 2.91
CA PHE A 333 -16.24 -14.74 3.67
C PHE A 333 -16.61 -13.29 3.37
N ARG A 334 -17.39 -13.04 2.31
CA ARG A 334 -17.67 -11.67 1.88
C ARG A 334 -18.56 -10.94 2.89
N THR A 335 -18.26 -9.66 3.08
CA THR A 335 -19.05 -8.74 3.89
C THR A 335 -19.63 -7.63 3.01
N PRO A 336 -20.73 -6.97 3.43
CA PRO A 336 -21.13 -5.70 2.83
C PRO A 336 -20.03 -4.64 3.04
N VAL A 337 -19.83 -3.76 2.05
CA VAL A 337 -18.87 -2.63 2.16
C VAL A 337 -19.17 -1.76 3.39
N GLY A 338 -20.44 -1.65 3.79
CA GLY A 338 -20.86 -0.97 5.01
C GLY A 338 -20.18 -1.50 6.28
N LYS A 339 -19.80 -2.77 6.32
CA LYS A 339 -19.09 -3.37 7.46
C LYS A 339 -17.65 -2.85 7.57
N GLY A 340 -16.98 -2.67 6.43
CA GLY A 340 -15.67 -2.01 6.39
C GLY A 340 -15.76 -0.54 6.81
N LEU A 341 -16.80 0.19 6.38
CA LEU A 341 -17.05 1.56 6.81
C LEU A 341 -17.30 1.67 8.32
N GLU A 342 -18.10 0.77 8.89
CA GLU A 342 -18.33 0.65 10.34
C GLU A 342 -17.01 0.48 11.11
N ILE A 343 -16.15 -0.43 10.65
CA ILE A 343 -14.83 -0.66 11.25
C ILE A 343 -13.95 0.60 11.14
N MET A 344 -13.92 1.25 9.96
CA MET A 344 -13.12 2.46 9.76
C MET A 344 -13.57 3.62 10.65
N GLU A 345 -14.87 3.78 10.85
CA GLU A 345 -15.45 4.75 11.79
C GLU A 345 -14.99 4.47 13.22
N GLY A 346 -15.08 3.21 13.68
CA GLY A 346 -14.69 2.82 15.03
C GLY A 346 -13.17 2.69 15.27
N LEU A 347 -12.34 2.93 14.26
CA LEU A 347 -10.88 3.01 14.37
C LEU A 347 -10.37 4.45 14.30
N ARG A 348 -10.80 5.24 13.31
CA ARG A 348 -10.33 6.62 13.13
C ARG A 348 -10.74 7.46 14.34
N GLY A 349 -9.78 8.14 14.96
CA GLY A 349 -10.01 8.95 16.17
C GLY A 349 -10.04 8.14 17.47
N HIS A 350 -10.54 6.90 17.44
CA HIS A 350 -10.60 6.00 18.60
C HIS A 350 -9.28 5.26 18.90
N THR A 351 -8.29 5.33 18.00
CA THR A 351 -6.93 4.81 18.22
C THR A 351 -5.89 5.66 17.50
N SER A 352 -4.60 5.42 17.78
CA SER A 352 -3.45 6.05 17.14
C SER A 352 -3.57 6.10 15.63
N GLY A 353 -3.29 7.26 15.02
CA GLY A 353 -3.49 7.48 13.59
C GLY A 353 -2.72 6.51 12.67
N TYR A 354 -1.53 6.07 13.09
CA TYR A 354 -0.72 5.09 12.35
C TYR A 354 -1.21 3.63 12.52
N ALA A 355 -2.13 3.37 13.45
CA ALA A 355 -2.81 2.08 13.62
C ALA A 355 -4.07 1.98 12.74
N VAL A 356 -4.48 3.05 12.07
CA VAL A 356 -5.66 3.08 11.19
C VAL A 356 -5.21 2.76 9.76
N PRO A 357 -5.53 1.55 9.23
CA PRO A 357 -5.20 1.20 7.85
C PRO A 357 -6.09 1.97 6.86
N THR A 358 -5.83 1.80 5.56
CA THR A 358 -6.80 2.20 4.54
C THR A 358 -7.71 1.01 4.23
N PHE A 359 -9.04 1.19 4.32
CA PHE A 359 -9.97 0.18 3.80
C PHE A 359 -10.10 0.37 2.28
N VAL A 360 -9.87 -0.68 1.51
CA VAL A 360 -9.84 -0.64 0.05
C VAL A 360 -10.69 -1.75 -0.55
N ILE A 361 -11.33 -1.43 -1.67
CA ILE A 361 -11.91 -2.40 -2.59
C ILE A 361 -10.94 -2.51 -3.77
N ASP A 362 -10.35 -3.68 -4.01
CA ASP A 362 -9.60 -3.90 -5.25
C ASP A 362 -10.63 -4.10 -6.37
N ALA A 363 -10.75 -3.10 -7.24
CA ALA A 363 -11.86 -2.98 -8.18
C ALA A 363 -11.85 -4.13 -9.19
N PRO A 364 -12.99 -4.83 -9.37
CA PRO A 364 -13.12 -5.87 -10.38
C PRO A 364 -12.73 -5.38 -11.77
N GLY A 365 -12.14 -6.25 -12.57
CA GLY A 365 -11.62 -5.90 -13.90
C GLY A 365 -10.28 -5.16 -13.88
N GLY A 366 -9.65 -5.04 -12.70
CA GLY A 366 -8.30 -4.49 -12.57
C GLY A 366 -8.24 -2.96 -12.53
N GLY A 367 -9.26 -2.31 -11.97
CA GLY A 367 -9.24 -0.86 -11.72
C GLY A 367 -8.31 -0.43 -10.58
N GLY A 368 -7.83 -1.39 -9.79
CA GLY A 368 -6.93 -1.12 -8.67
C GLY A 368 -7.65 -0.89 -7.34
N LYS A 369 -6.88 -0.53 -6.32
CA LYS A 369 -7.30 -0.42 -4.92
C LYS A 369 -7.95 0.93 -4.71
N ILE A 370 -9.27 0.95 -4.58
CA ILE A 370 -10.06 2.16 -4.39
C ILE A 370 -10.32 2.32 -2.89
N PRO A 371 -9.84 3.41 -2.24
CA PRO A 371 -10.07 3.63 -0.82
C PRO A 371 -11.53 3.97 -0.54
N VAL A 372 -12.05 3.45 0.57
CA VAL A 372 -13.39 3.72 1.07
C VAL A 372 -13.30 4.07 2.55
N MET A 373 -13.91 5.19 2.95
CA MET A 373 -13.88 5.68 4.33
C MET A 373 -15.18 6.43 4.65
N PRO A 374 -15.51 6.62 5.93
CA PRO A 374 -16.62 7.47 6.32
C PRO A 374 -16.46 8.93 5.85
N ASN A 375 -17.58 9.64 5.70
CA ASN A 375 -17.58 11.05 5.30
C ASN A 375 -17.33 11.95 6.52
N TYR A 376 -16.24 12.72 6.48
CA TYR A 376 -15.90 13.71 7.52
C TYR A 376 -16.15 15.16 7.06
N LEU A 377 -16.09 15.42 5.75
CA LEU A 377 -16.57 16.67 5.15
C LEU A 377 -18.10 16.62 5.06
N ILE A 378 -18.78 17.59 5.65
CA ILE A 378 -20.24 17.72 5.64
C ILE A 378 -20.70 18.74 4.61
N SER A 379 -20.06 19.91 4.57
CA SER A 379 -20.45 21.04 3.70
C SER A 379 -19.27 21.97 3.44
N TYR A 380 -19.41 22.89 2.48
CA TYR A 380 -18.40 23.89 2.13
C TYR A 380 -19.04 25.11 1.47
N SER A 381 -18.38 26.27 1.58
CA SER A 381 -18.68 27.52 0.88
C SER A 381 -17.45 28.00 0.09
N ASP A 382 -17.41 29.27 -0.29
CA ASP A 382 -16.28 29.93 -0.98
C ASP A 382 -15.06 30.23 -0.09
N HIS A 383 -15.17 30.11 1.25
CA HIS A 383 -14.09 30.42 2.20
C HIS A 383 -14.13 29.57 3.48
N LYS A 384 -15.00 28.57 3.57
CA LYS A 384 -15.15 27.72 4.77
C LYS A 384 -15.51 26.30 4.39
N VAL A 385 -15.03 25.35 5.19
CA VAL A 385 -15.50 23.96 5.18
C VAL A 385 -16.09 23.56 6.53
N VAL A 386 -17.18 22.80 6.51
CA VAL A 386 -17.83 22.21 7.69
C VAL A 386 -17.44 20.74 7.79
N LEU A 387 -16.85 20.36 8.91
CA LEU A 387 -16.30 19.05 9.17
C LEU A 387 -16.95 18.45 10.42
N ARG A 388 -17.09 17.13 10.47
CA ARG A 388 -17.31 16.39 11.73
C ARG A 388 -16.09 15.58 12.11
N ASN A 389 -15.93 15.29 13.40
CA ASN A 389 -14.95 14.31 13.89
C ASN A 389 -15.60 12.95 14.24
N TYR A 390 -14.84 12.07 14.88
CA TYR A 390 -15.30 10.74 15.32
C TYR A 390 -16.32 10.78 16.48
N GLU A 391 -16.41 11.89 17.21
CA GLU A 391 -17.33 12.09 18.36
C GLU A 391 -18.68 12.66 17.90
N GLY A 392 -18.79 13.07 16.63
CA GLY A 392 -19.91 13.85 16.12
C GLY A 392 -19.79 15.35 16.40
N TYR A 393 -18.65 15.83 16.89
CA TYR A 393 -18.38 17.27 16.99
C TYR A 393 -18.26 17.87 15.60
N ILE A 394 -19.06 18.92 15.33
CA ILE A 394 -19.10 19.62 14.05
C ILE A 394 -18.40 20.96 14.21
N THR A 395 -17.45 21.26 13.32
CA THR A 395 -16.67 22.49 13.34
C THR A 395 -16.48 23.07 11.94
N THR A 396 -16.09 24.33 11.87
CA THR A 396 -15.69 24.99 10.63
C THR A 396 -14.17 25.16 10.56
N TYR A 397 -13.61 25.06 9.37
CA TYR A 397 -12.25 25.51 9.06
C TYR A 397 -12.33 26.68 8.07
N GLU A 398 -11.67 27.78 8.39
CA GLU A 398 -11.59 28.98 7.55
C GLU A 398 -10.51 28.78 6.48
N GLU A 399 -10.88 28.93 5.21
CA GLU A 399 -9.97 28.90 4.08
C GLU A 399 -9.45 30.31 3.77
N PRO A 400 -8.23 30.45 3.24
CA PRO A 400 -7.67 31.77 2.93
C PRO A 400 -8.51 32.46 1.84
N PRO A 401 -8.89 33.74 2.01
CA PRO A 401 -9.65 34.49 1.00
C PRO A 401 -8.85 34.75 -0.28
N THR A 402 -7.52 34.58 -0.22
CA THR A 402 -6.60 34.73 -1.34
C THR A 402 -5.59 33.58 -1.35
N TYR A 403 -5.43 32.93 -2.50
CA TYR A 403 -4.40 31.93 -2.73
C TYR A 403 -3.74 32.17 -4.08
N GLU A 404 -2.41 32.37 -4.09
CA GLU A 404 -1.62 32.43 -5.31
C GLU A 404 -1.30 31.00 -5.77
N ARG A 405 -1.69 30.66 -7.00
CA ARG A 405 -1.44 29.33 -7.54
C ARG A 405 0.05 29.07 -7.64
N HIS A 406 0.47 27.86 -7.24
CA HIS A 406 1.82 27.37 -7.40
C HIS A 406 2.34 27.54 -8.85
N GLU A 407 3.50 28.17 -9.00
CA GLU A 407 4.15 28.38 -10.30
C GLU A 407 4.87 27.12 -10.78
N SER A 408 4.19 26.31 -11.59
CA SER A 408 4.75 25.07 -12.13
C SER A 408 5.97 25.29 -13.03
N ALA A 409 6.08 26.47 -13.65
CA ALA A 409 7.17 26.81 -14.57
C ALA A 409 8.52 27.01 -13.85
N SER A 410 8.53 27.37 -12.56
CA SER A 410 9.76 27.54 -11.77
C SER A 410 10.05 26.34 -10.85
N CYS A 411 9.10 25.41 -10.70
CA CYS A 411 9.23 24.24 -9.84
C CYS A 411 9.91 23.07 -10.56
N ARG A 412 11.12 22.70 -10.10
CA ARG A 412 11.87 21.55 -10.64
C ARG A 412 11.09 20.23 -10.63
N PHE A 413 10.19 20.04 -9.67
CA PHE A 413 9.42 18.80 -9.54
C PHE A 413 8.23 18.76 -10.51
N CYS A 414 7.62 19.92 -10.79
CA CYS A 414 6.61 20.03 -11.85
C CYS A 414 7.24 19.80 -13.22
N GLN A 415 8.48 20.25 -13.44
CA GLN A 415 9.21 20.03 -14.69
C GLN A 415 9.71 18.59 -14.84
N ALA A 416 9.98 17.88 -13.72
CA ALA A 416 10.48 16.51 -13.70
C ALA A 416 9.37 15.46 -13.44
N GLN A 417 8.15 15.71 -13.94
CA GLN A 417 7.05 14.76 -13.81
C GLN A 417 7.41 13.41 -14.46
N ARG A 418 7.11 12.32 -13.74
CA ARG A 418 7.27 10.99 -14.31
C ARG A 418 6.20 10.74 -15.36
N PRO A 419 6.54 10.10 -16.49
CA PRO A 419 5.54 9.74 -17.48
C PRO A 419 4.52 8.76 -16.89
N GLU A 420 3.23 9.06 -17.05
CA GLU A 420 2.12 8.14 -16.79
C GLU A 420 1.26 7.99 -18.06
N PRO A 421 1.80 7.44 -19.18
CA PRO A 421 1.15 7.52 -20.47
C PRO A 421 -0.23 6.84 -20.45
N GLY A 422 -1.27 7.63 -20.70
CA GLY A 422 -2.65 7.13 -20.77
C GLY A 422 -3.29 6.78 -19.42
N GLN A 423 -2.64 7.08 -18.29
CA GLN A 423 -3.13 6.71 -16.95
C GLN A 423 -3.33 7.90 -15.99
N SER A 424 -3.27 9.15 -16.48
CA SER A 424 -3.48 10.34 -15.62
C SER A 424 -4.92 10.49 -15.09
N GLY A 425 -5.91 9.93 -15.77
CA GLY A 425 -7.29 9.82 -15.26
C GLY A 425 -7.87 11.15 -14.79
N VAL A 426 -8.54 11.14 -13.61
CA VAL A 426 -9.13 12.36 -13.00
C VAL A 426 -8.06 13.40 -12.65
N SER A 427 -6.83 12.98 -12.33
CA SER A 427 -5.71 13.92 -12.10
C SER A 427 -5.41 14.72 -13.37
N GLY A 428 -5.47 14.09 -14.54
CA GLY A 428 -5.36 14.74 -15.84
C GLY A 428 -6.46 15.78 -16.13
N LEU A 429 -7.66 15.60 -15.55
CA LEU A 429 -8.71 16.62 -15.61
C LEU A 429 -8.37 17.82 -14.73
N LEU A 430 -7.87 17.57 -13.52
CA LEU A 430 -7.46 18.61 -12.57
C LEU A 430 -6.23 19.40 -13.06
N SER A 431 -5.32 18.77 -13.80
CA SER A 431 -4.13 19.42 -14.37
C SER A 431 -4.42 20.20 -15.65
N GLY A 432 -5.60 20.00 -16.26
CA GLY A 432 -5.98 20.61 -17.54
C GLY A 432 -5.43 19.90 -18.78
N GLU A 433 -4.90 18.68 -18.64
CA GLU A 433 -4.49 17.83 -19.77
C GLU A 433 -5.68 17.43 -20.64
N ARG A 434 -6.87 17.28 -20.04
CA ARG A 434 -8.11 16.88 -20.70
C ARG A 434 -9.30 17.55 -20.04
N MET A 435 -10.42 17.69 -20.77
CA MET A 435 -11.65 18.28 -20.22
C MET A 435 -12.68 17.25 -19.74
N TRP A 436 -12.63 16.01 -20.24
CA TRP A 436 -13.56 14.96 -19.83
C TRP A 436 -12.91 13.57 -19.93
N ILE A 437 -13.56 12.60 -19.28
CA ILE A 437 -13.35 11.17 -19.45
C ILE A 437 -14.70 10.58 -19.78
N GLU A 438 -14.75 9.78 -20.84
CA GLU A 438 -16.00 9.17 -21.32
C GLU A 438 -15.87 7.65 -21.42
N PRO A 439 -16.98 6.90 -21.23
CA PRO A 439 -17.00 5.47 -21.51
C PRO A 439 -16.74 5.19 -23.00
N LYS A 440 -16.10 4.05 -23.29
CA LYS A 440 -15.93 3.59 -24.69
C LYS A 440 -17.29 3.48 -25.39
N GLY A 441 -17.39 4.03 -26.60
CA GLY A 441 -18.62 4.07 -27.39
C GLY A 441 -19.56 5.24 -27.06
N PHE A 442 -19.13 6.18 -26.20
CA PHE A 442 -19.90 7.38 -25.88
C PHE A 442 -20.31 8.15 -27.15
N GLU A 443 -19.36 8.48 -28.04
CA GLU A 443 -19.62 9.24 -29.26
C GLU A 443 -20.63 8.53 -30.18
N GLU A 444 -20.50 7.20 -30.34
CA GLU A 444 -21.37 6.39 -31.19
C GLU A 444 -22.83 6.48 -30.72
N ILE A 445 -23.07 6.34 -29.41
CA ILE A 445 -24.42 6.42 -28.82
C ILE A 445 -24.96 7.87 -28.91
N HIS A 446 -24.11 8.87 -28.68
CA HIS A 446 -24.51 10.27 -28.65
C HIS A 446 -24.70 10.88 -30.04
N SER A 447 -24.09 10.30 -31.07
CA SER A 447 -24.37 10.62 -32.47
C SER A 447 -25.81 10.29 -32.87
N ARG A 448 -26.50 9.42 -32.10
CA ARG A 448 -27.89 8.97 -32.37
C ARG A 448 -28.08 8.43 -33.79
N GLY A 449 -27.05 7.79 -34.35
CA GLY A 449 -27.08 7.25 -35.72
C GLY A 449 -26.94 8.32 -36.81
N ASN A 450 -26.51 9.54 -36.46
CA ASN A 450 -26.20 10.58 -37.44
C ASN A 450 -24.88 10.26 -38.14
N LEU A 451 -24.97 9.53 -39.26
CA LEU A 451 -23.83 9.10 -40.08
C LEU A 451 -23.36 10.17 -41.07
N GLU A 452 -24.15 11.23 -41.29
CA GLU A 452 -23.82 12.28 -42.25
C GLU A 452 -23.42 13.58 -41.53
N GLN A 453 -22.16 13.98 -41.73
CA GLN A 453 -21.63 15.20 -41.14
C GLN A 453 -22.26 16.43 -41.81
N HIS A 454 -23.11 17.17 -41.08
CA HIS A 454 -23.76 18.37 -41.63
C HIS A 454 -22.97 19.64 -41.34
N ARG A 455 -23.27 20.74 -42.06
CA ARG A 455 -22.53 22.01 -42.04
C ARG A 455 -22.28 22.66 -40.66
N LEU A 456 -22.96 22.24 -39.59
CA LEU A 456 -22.72 22.79 -38.25
C LEU A 456 -21.75 21.94 -37.42
N GLN A 457 -21.52 20.68 -37.79
CA GLN A 457 -20.62 19.73 -37.13
C GLN A 457 -19.18 19.91 -37.61
N ASP A 458 -18.64 21.09 -37.31
CA ASP A 458 -17.24 21.44 -37.56
C ASP A 458 -16.43 21.21 -36.26
N PRO A 459 -15.52 20.22 -36.22
CA PRO A 459 -14.73 19.90 -35.03
C PRO A 459 -13.89 21.08 -34.51
N SER A 460 -13.52 22.02 -35.38
CA SER A 460 -12.72 23.19 -35.00
C SER A 460 -13.44 24.12 -34.01
N LYS A 461 -14.77 24.02 -33.91
CA LYS A 461 -15.60 24.78 -32.96
C LYS A 461 -15.44 24.30 -31.52
N TRP A 462 -15.03 23.05 -31.34
CA TRP A 462 -15.03 22.41 -30.03
C TRP A 462 -13.67 22.45 -29.37
N VAL A 463 -12.60 22.83 -30.10
CA VAL A 463 -11.25 22.92 -29.55
C VAL A 463 -11.17 24.01 -28.47
N PRO A 464 -10.97 23.65 -27.19
CA PRO A 464 -10.83 24.61 -26.10
C PRO A 464 -9.53 25.40 -26.17
N TYR A 465 -9.52 26.57 -25.53
CA TYR A 465 -8.32 27.38 -25.34
C TYR A 465 -7.64 27.02 -24.03
N GLY A 466 -6.35 26.66 -24.07
CA GLY A 466 -5.52 26.47 -22.87
C GLY A 466 -5.83 25.23 -22.01
N VAL A 467 -6.77 24.35 -22.39
CA VAL A 467 -7.10 23.12 -21.65
C VAL A 467 -7.34 21.97 -22.63
N GLY A 468 -6.48 20.95 -22.65
CA GLY A 468 -6.64 19.76 -23.49
C GLY A 468 -6.68 20.00 -25.02
N ALA A 469 -6.26 18.98 -25.77
CA ALA A 469 -6.60 18.89 -27.18
C ALA A 469 -7.61 17.76 -27.36
N ILE A 470 -8.76 18.07 -27.96
CA ILE A 470 -9.82 17.10 -28.31
C ILE A 470 -9.27 16.11 -29.34
N GLU A 471 -8.57 16.65 -30.34
CA GLU A 471 -7.63 16.03 -31.27
C GLU A 471 -6.61 17.13 -31.65
N GLY A 472 -5.33 16.79 -31.85
CA GLY A 472 -4.28 17.77 -32.21
C GLY A 472 -3.59 18.45 -31.01
N GLN A 473 -3.15 19.71 -31.16
CA GLN A 473 -2.55 20.53 -30.09
C GLN A 473 -3.55 21.60 -29.63
N ALA A 474 -3.65 21.83 -28.32
CA ALA A 474 -4.50 22.88 -27.74
C ALA A 474 -4.13 24.24 -28.35
N ARG A 475 -5.14 25.05 -28.70
CA ARG A 475 -4.87 26.42 -29.18
C ARG A 475 -4.35 27.26 -28.02
N GLY A 476 -3.34 28.08 -28.30
CA GLY A 476 -2.80 29.04 -27.32
C GLY A 476 -3.90 29.95 -26.77
N ALA A 477 -3.79 30.34 -25.50
CA ALA A 477 -4.78 31.18 -24.84
C ALA A 477 -5.08 32.44 -25.66
N LEU A 478 -6.37 32.77 -25.82
CA LEU A 478 -6.74 34.04 -26.44
C LEU A 478 -6.31 35.21 -25.54
N PRO A 479 -5.90 36.34 -26.12
CA PRO A 479 -5.68 37.55 -25.35
C PRO A 479 -6.97 37.95 -24.62
N VAL A 480 -6.84 38.23 -23.32
CA VAL A 480 -7.94 38.76 -22.50
C VAL A 480 -8.37 40.09 -23.12
N LEU A 481 -9.59 40.14 -23.64
CA LEU A 481 -10.17 41.40 -24.12
C LEU A 481 -10.38 42.30 -22.91
N ALA A 482 -9.62 43.40 -22.84
CA ALA A 482 -9.83 44.41 -21.83
C ALA A 482 -11.28 44.96 -21.96
N PRO A 483 -11.96 45.29 -20.86
CA PRO A 483 -13.28 45.91 -20.93
C PRO A 483 -13.21 47.17 -21.81
N GLY A 484 -13.83 47.14 -23.01
CA GLY A 484 -13.88 48.27 -23.93
C GLY A 484 -13.14 48.13 -25.26
N SER A 485 -12.42 47.03 -25.54
CA SER A 485 -11.85 46.83 -26.88
C SER A 485 -12.90 46.25 -27.85
N THR A 486 -13.58 47.13 -28.59
CA THR A 486 -14.37 46.76 -29.78
C THR A 486 -13.48 46.14 -30.85
N PRO A 487 -13.81 44.98 -31.44
CA PRO A 487 -13.11 44.48 -32.63
C PRO A 487 -13.34 45.46 -33.78
N GLY A 488 -12.26 46.01 -34.32
CA GLY A 488 -12.30 47.00 -35.40
C GLY A 488 -13.02 46.47 -36.64
N ALA A 489 -13.95 47.28 -37.15
CA ALA A 489 -14.53 47.14 -38.48
C ALA A 489 -13.42 47.25 -39.56
N GLY A 490 -13.25 46.20 -40.34
CA GLY A 490 -12.41 46.17 -41.53
C GLY A 490 -13.16 45.47 -42.68
N ASN A 491 -13.42 46.23 -43.75
CA ASN A 491 -14.30 45.94 -44.88
C ASN A 491 -14.08 44.62 -45.64
N GLY A 492 -15.19 43.98 -46.01
CA GLY A 492 -15.65 43.84 -47.40
C GLY A 492 -14.71 43.30 -48.49
N ASN A 493 -14.94 42.04 -48.86
CA ASN A 493 -15.14 41.51 -50.23
C ASN A 493 -14.07 41.77 -51.33
N SER A 494 -13.38 40.71 -51.77
CA SER A 494 -13.26 40.34 -53.19
C SER A 494 -12.59 38.97 -53.36
N GLY A 495 -13.28 38.03 -54.01
CA GLY A 495 -12.65 36.86 -54.60
C GLY A 495 -12.00 37.18 -55.95
N ALA A 496 -10.86 36.57 -56.24
CA ALA A 496 -10.39 36.25 -57.59
C ALA A 496 -9.23 35.24 -57.53
N ALA A 497 -9.36 34.20 -58.35
CA ALA A 497 -8.38 33.13 -58.55
C ALA A 497 -7.15 33.59 -59.35
N ARG A 498 -5.99 32.93 -59.12
CA ARG A 498 -4.94 32.47 -60.08
C ARG A 498 -3.60 32.25 -59.35
N THR A 499 -3.18 30.98 -59.17
CA THR A 499 -2.22 30.18 -59.97
C THR A 499 -0.74 30.39 -59.61
N GLU A 500 -0.05 29.24 -59.49
CA GLU A 500 1.39 28.98 -59.65
C GLU A 500 2.34 29.12 -58.43
N ALA A 501 2.75 27.95 -57.92
CA ALA A 501 4.14 27.64 -57.52
C ALA A 501 4.99 27.39 -58.81
N PRO A 502 6.35 27.31 -58.83
CA PRO A 502 7.19 26.74 -57.76
C PRO A 502 8.66 27.25 -57.58
N GLN A 503 9.31 26.72 -56.52
CA GLN A 503 10.72 26.31 -56.36
C GLN A 503 11.91 27.31 -56.38
N ALA A 504 12.73 27.25 -55.31
CA ALA A 504 14.20 26.99 -55.28
C ALA A 504 14.71 27.25 -53.83
N GLU A 505 15.04 26.24 -53.02
CA GLU A 505 16.35 25.57 -52.88
C GLU A 505 17.58 26.46 -52.55
N SER A 506 18.08 26.29 -51.31
CA SER A 506 19.44 25.82 -50.99
C SER A 506 20.34 26.69 -50.08
N LEU A 507 21.03 25.95 -49.19
CA LEU A 507 22.38 26.14 -48.64
C LEU A 507 22.62 27.05 -47.41
N THR A 508 22.69 26.35 -46.26
CA THR A 508 23.79 26.35 -45.27
C THR A 508 25.04 27.21 -45.56
N THR A 509 25.53 27.94 -44.54
CA THR A 509 26.83 27.65 -43.88
C THR A 509 27.09 28.55 -42.66
N MET A 510 27.94 28.00 -41.80
CA MET A 510 28.38 28.43 -40.46
C MET A 510 29.13 29.77 -40.42
N GLY A 511 29.13 30.40 -39.24
CA GLY A 511 30.08 31.43 -38.85
C GLY A 511 30.00 31.75 -37.36
N ALA A 512 30.78 31.04 -36.56
CA ALA A 512 31.09 31.41 -35.18
C ALA A 512 32.16 32.52 -35.16
N SER A 513 32.02 33.53 -34.30
CA SER A 513 33.15 34.19 -33.63
C SER A 513 32.67 35.06 -32.47
N ASP A 514 33.53 35.08 -31.45
CA ASP A 514 33.39 35.66 -30.12
C ASP A 514 33.09 37.17 -30.08
N THR A 515 32.48 37.64 -28.99
CA THR A 515 33.17 38.49 -28.00
C THR A 515 32.25 38.84 -26.83
N ASN A 516 32.86 38.85 -25.65
CA ASN A 516 32.29 39.07 -24.34
C ASN A 516 32.61 40.51 -23.87
N ALA A 517 31.89 40.94 -22.83
CA ALA A 517 32.16 42.08 -21.92
C ALA A 517 31.64 43.48 -22.31
N GLY A 518 30.78 43.99 -21.42
CA GLY A 518 30.31 45.38 -21.39
C GLY A 518 29.48 45.65 -20.13
N ILE A 519 30.16 45.65 -18.97
CA ILE A 519 29.63 46.05 -17.66
C ILE A 519 29.40 47.57 -17.65
N VAL A 520 28.27 48.03 -17.12
CA VAL A 520 28.02 49.45 -16.79
C VAL A 520 27.38 49.51 -15.40
N GLU A 521 28.09 50.11 -14.43
CA GLU A 521 27.51 50.73 -13.23
C GLU A 521 27.14 52.19 -13.51
N PRO A 522 26.30 52.82 -12.65
CA PRO A 522 26.90 53.87 -11.81
C PRO A 522 26.40 53.92 -10.35
N SER A 523 27.38 54.17 -9.47
CA SER A 523 27.35 54.75 -8.11
C SER A 523 26.41 55.96 -7.95
N THR A 524 25.78 56.24 -6.79
CA THR A 524 26.41 56.87 -5.60
C THR A 524 25.43 56.96 -4.39
N LEU A 525 25.92 56.55 -3.19
CA LEU A 525 25.90 57.14 -1.82
C LEU A 525 24.69 58.02 -1.40
N ILE A 526 24.10 57.98 -0.18
CA ILE A 526 24.60 58.19 1.22
C ILE A 526 23.44 57.76 2.22
N PRO A 527 23.53 57.81 3.58
CA PRO A 527 24.25 57.00 4.60
C PRO A 527 23.35 56.16 5.56
N GLU A 528 23.99 55.26 6.32
CA GLU A 528 23.49 54.54 7.51
C GLU A 528 23.21 55.45 8.72
N GLU A 529 22.08 55.23 9.40
CA GLU A 529 21.95 55.29 10.86
C GLU A 529 20.65 54.61 11.34
N GLN A 530 20.77 53.80 12.41
CA GLN A 530 19.71 53.22 13.27
C GLN A 530 18.92 51.99 12.76
N ARG A 531 19.50 50.80 12.95
CA ARG A 531 18.74 49.57 13.24
C ARG A 531 18.95 49.23 14.71
N ALA A 532 17.88 49.32 15.49
CA ALA A 532 17.81 48.78 16.85
C ALA A 532 17.48 47.29 16.74
N ASP A 533 18.34 46.46 17.30
CA ASP A 533 18.08 45.05 17.59
C ASP A 533 17.00 44.95 18.67
N THR A 534 15.94 44.19 18.39
CA THR A 534 15.08 43.61 19.43
C THR A 534 15.03 42.11 19.19
N GLU A 535 15.97 41.41 19.82
CA GLU A 535 15.87 39.97 20.08
C GLU A 535 14.70 39.74 21.05
N LEU A 536 13.73 38.92 20.65
CA LEU A 536 12.70 38.40 21.54
C LEU A 536 13.28 37.21 22.31
N GLU A 537 13.71 37.44 23.55
CA GLU A 537 14.09 36.36 24.48
C GLU A 537 12.85 35.54 24.90
N PHE A 538 12.89 34.22 24.68
CA PHE A 538 11.96 33.28 25.30
C PHE A 538 12.51 32.86 26.68
N PRO A 539 11.69 32.82 27.75
CA PRO A 539 12.17 32.37 29.05
C PRO A 539 12.49 30.87 29.03
N GLN A 540 13.71 30.50 29.43
CA GLN A 540 14.10 29.12 29.68
C GLN A 540 13.63 28.70 31.08
N TYR A 541 12.89 27.59 31.17
CA TYR A 541 12.54 26.95 32.45
C TYR A 541 13.54 25.84 32.79
N PRO A 542 14.00 25.72 34.05
CA PRO A 542 14.84 24.61 34.47
C PRO A 542 14.08 23.27 34.48
N PRO A 543 14.76 22.11 34.42
CA PRO A 543 14.11 20.81 34.33
C PRO A 543 13.29 20.49 35.59
N GLY A 544 11.97 20.29 35.42
CA GLY A 544 11.09 19.80 36.49
C GLY A 544 9.96 20.73 36.94
N GLU A 545 9.79 21.90 36.33
CA GLU A 545 8.63 22.77 36.58
C GLU A 545 7.71 22.86 35.36
N GLU A 546 6.48 22.35 35.46
CA GLU A 546 5.43 22.60 34.47
C GLU A 546 4.84 24.02 34.65
N PRO A 547 4.48 24.71 33.55
CA PRO A 547 3.93 26.06 33.62
C PRO A 547 2.57 26.05 34.33
N ARG A 548 2.48 26.79 35.44
CA ARG A 548 1.19 27.07 36.08
C ARG A 548 0.38 28.04 35.22
N PRO A 549 -0.93 27.83 35.01
CA PRO A 549 -1.79 28.79 34.34
C PRO A 549 -1.82 30.12 35.10
N ARG A 550 -1.95 31.23 34.38
CA ARG A 550 -2.08 32.56 34.99
C ARG A 550 -3.43 32.68 35.70
N GLU A 551 -3.49 33.44 36.79
CA GLU A 551 -4.74 33.72 37.50
C GLU A 551 -5.81 34.26 36.54
N GLY A 552 -6.89 33.50 36.36
CA GLY A 552 -8.02 33.86 35.49
C GLY A 552 -8.30 32.90 34.32
N GLU A 553 -7.44 31.91 34.05
CA GLU A 553 -7.71 30.89 33.03
C GLU A 553 -8.46 29.67 33.62
N PRO A 554 -9.51 29.16 32.95
CA PRO A 554 -10.27 28.01 33.46
C PRO A 554 -9.45 26.72 33.35
N THR A 555 -9.11 26.13 34.50
CA THR A 555 -8.44 24.83 34.59
C THR A 555 -9.43 23.70 34.38
N GLY A 556 -9.33 22.98 33.26
CA GLY A 556 -10.14 21.81 32.95
C GLY A 556 -9.84 20.63 33.88
N SER A 557 -10.63 20.47 34.94
CA SER A 557 -10.81 19.19 35.63
C SER A 557 -12.14 19.20 36.40
N ALA A 558 -13.23 19.04 35.67
CA ALA A 558 -14.50 18.62 36.25
C ALA A 558 -15.35 18.01 35.15
N HIS A 559 -15.27 16.69 34.98
CA HIS A 559 -16.38 15.84 34.52
C HIS A 559 -16.03 14.38 34.85
N GLY A 560 -16.06 14.07 36.15
CA GLY A 560 -16.61 12.80 36.60
C GLY A 560 -18.11 12.96 36.73
N GLU A 561 -18.85 11.91 36.42
CA GLU A 561 -20.32 11.78 36.46
C GLU A 561 -21.06 12.40 35.27
N LEU A 562 -21.39 11.55 34.27
CA LEU A 562 -22.77 11.19 33.88
C LEU A 562 -22.78 10.35 32.59
N LEU A 563 -23.20 9.09 32.75
CA LEU A 563 -23.75 8.10 31.79
C LEU A 563 -22.92 7.66 30.57
#